data_AF-R5LLZ3-F1
#
_entry.id   AF-R5LLZ3-F1
#
_cell.length_a   1.000
_cell.length_b   1.000
_cell.length_c   1.000
_cell.angle_alpha   90.00
_cell.angle_beta   90.00
_cell.angle_gamma   90.00
#
_symmetry.space_group_name_H-M   'P 1'
#
loop_
_entity.id
_entity.type
_entity.pdbx_description
1 polymer ?
#
loop_
_entity_poly.entity_id
_entity_poly.type
_entity_poly.pdbx_seq_one_letter_code
_entity_poly.pdbx_strand_id
1 'polypeptide(L)' 'MSDITKQRVFVTGATGGMGFASLKEMLKYSEKQDIVILARDSEKNRNILKSYTETPGLEIVWGDLKNYDDVLKCVKG' A
#
# COMPACT_ATOMS: atom_id res chain seq x y z
N MET A 1 25.04 5.61 14.40
CA MET A 1 24.03 5.76 13.34
C MET A 1 22.69 5.62 14.05
N SER A 2 21.90 6.68 14.20
CA SER A 2 20.54 6.51 14.73
C SER A 2 19.75 5.71 13.71
N ASP A 3 19.18 4.57 14.10
CA ASP A 3 18.24 3.83 13.27
C ASP A 3 17.07 4.76 12.94
N ILE A 4 17.05 5.29 11.71
CA ILE A 4 15.92 6.09 11.24
C ILE A 4 14.81 5.08 10.99
N THR A 5 13.89 4.95 11.94
CA THR A 5 12.67 4.17 11.74
C THR A 5 11.87 4.84 10.62
N LYS A 6 11.65 4.12 9.51
CA LYS A 6 10.83 4.62 8.41
C LYS A 6 9.40 4.85 8.88
N GLN A 7 8.75 5.86 8.33
CA GLN A 7 7.33 6.07 8.58
C GLN A 7 6.52 4.96 7.88
N ARG A 8 5.62 4.28 8.60
CA ARG A 8 4.66 3.36 7.99
C ARG A 8 3.39 4.10 7.59
N VAL A 9 3.01 4.04 6.31
CA VAL A 9 1.86 4.80 5.76
C VAL A 9 0.83 3.84 5.19
N PHE A 10 -0.39 3.89 5.72
CA PHE A 10 -1.52 3.15 5.17
C PHE A 10 -2.30 4.02 4.18
N VAL A 11 -2.36 3.60 2.91
CA VAL A 11 -3.06 4.32 1.83
C VAL A 11 -4.29 3.54 1.37
N THR A 12 -5.46 4.12 1.54
CA THR A 12 -6.73 3.58 1.03
C THR A 12 -7.06 4.14 -0.35
N GLY A 13 -7.68 3.34 -1.22
CA GLY A 13 -8.08 3.80 -2.55
C GLY A 13 -6.92 3.90 -3.56
N ALA A 14 -5.79 3.24 -3.28
CA ALA A 14 -4.58 3.29 -4.09
C ALA A 14 -4.74 2.73 -5.52
N THR A 15 -5.81 1.99 -5.83
CA THR A 15 -6.11 1.51 -7.19
C THR A 15 -7.06 2.41 -7.98
N GLY A 16 -7.51 3.54 -7.41
CA GLY A 16 -8.22 4.60 -8.13
C GLY A 16 -7.27 5.52 -8.90
N GLY A 17 -7.77 6.38 -9.78
CA GLY A 17 -6.92 7.24 -10.63
C GLY A 17 -5.95 8.13 -9.85
N MET A 18 -6.47 8.95 -8.93
CA MET A 18 -5.64 9.82 -8.08
C MET A 18 -4.81 9.01 -7.08
N GLY A 19 -5.42 8.03 -6.41
CA GLY A 19 -4.70 7.19 -5.43
C GLY A 19 -3.52 6.44 -6.03
N PHE A 20 -3.66 5.97 -7.28
CA PHE A 20 -2.58 5.28 -7.98
C PHE A 20 -1.46 6.23 -8.42
N ALA A 21 -1.80 7.45 -8.84
CA ALA A 21 -0.81 8.48 -9.11
C ALA A 21 -0.02 8.85 -7.84
N SER A 22 -0.71 9.01 -6.71
CA SER A 22 -0.07 9.23 -5.40
C SER A 22 0.84 8.06 -5.00
N LEU A 23 0.37 6.82 -5.13
CA LEU A 23 1.19 5.63 -4.85
C LEU A 23 2.49 5.63 -5.66
N LYS A 24 2.42 5.88 -6.97
CA LYS A 24 3.60 5.95 -7.84
C LYS A 24 4.61 7.00 -7.38
N GLU A 25 4.14 8.17 -6.94
CA GLU A 25 5.02 9.23 -6.44
C GLU A 25 5.64 8.84 -5.09
N MET A 26 4.84 8.30 -4.18
CA MET A 26 5.28 7.87 -2.85
C MET A 26 6.36 6.78 -2.92
N LEU A 27 6.26 5.86 -3.88
CA LEU A 27 7.23 4.78 -4.08
C LEU A 27 8.62 5.26 -4.52
N LYS A 28 8.73 6.49 -5.06
CA LYS A 28 10.04 7.10 -5.37
C LYS A 28 10.84 7.44 -4.11
N TYR A 29 10.18 7.44 -2.94
CA TYR A 29 10.75 7.80 -1.65
C TYR A 29 10.66 6.64 -0.65
N SER A 30 10.80 5.39 -1.12
CA SER A 30 10.71 4.18 -0.30
C SER A 30 11.82 4.07 0.75
N GLU A 31 12.87 4.89 0.66
CA GLU A 31 13.88 5.06 1.71
C GLU A 31 13.33 5.77 2.95
N LYS A 32 12.27 6.58 2.81
CA LYS A 32 11.67 7.38 3.90
C LYS A 32 10.46 6.72 4.55
N GLN A 33 9.76 5.87 3.80
CA GLN A 33 8.48 5.31 4.23
C GLN A 33 8.28 3.90 3.71
N ASP A 34 7.60 3.08 4.52
CA ASP A 34 7.03 1.81 4.11
C ASP A 34 5.52 2.01 3.92
N ILE A 35 5.00 1.56 2.79
CA ILE A 35 3.64 1.84 2.33
C ILE A 35 2.84 0.55 2.41
N VAL A 36 1.67 0.62 3.04
CA VAL A 36 0.67 -0.45 3.01
C VAL A 36 -0.52 0.06 2.20
N ILE A 37 -1.03 -0.74 1.27
CA ILE A 37 -2.27 -0.45 0.55
C ILE A 37 -3.30 -1.54 0.81
N LEU A 38 -4.58 -1.13 0.91
CA LEU A 38 -5.71 -2.05 0.91
C LEU A 38 -6.41 -1.98 -0.45
N ALA A 39 -6.40 -3.09 -1.18
CA ALA A 39 -7.03 -3.20 -2.48
C ALA A 39 -8.11 -4.28 -2.46
N ARG A 40 -9.28 -3.98 -3.06
CA ARG A 40 -10.33 -4.99 -3.25
C ARG A 40 -9.82 -6.12 -4.13
N ASP A 41 -10.05 -7.36 -3.73
CA ASP A 41 -9.68 -8.52 -4.52
C ASP A 41 -10.56 -8.63 -5.76
N SER A 42 -10.05 -8.16 -6.87
CA SER A 42 -10.73 -8.19 -8.16
C SER A 42 -9.69 -8.32 -9.26
N GLU A 43 -10.05 -8.97 -10.35
CA GLU A 43 -9.15 -9.16 -11.51
C GLU A 43 -8.56 -7.83 -11.99
N LYS A 44 -9.38 -6.77 -12.03
CA LYS A 44 -8.93 -5.42 -12.37
C LYS A 44 -7.81 -4.93 -11.45
N ASN A 45 -7.98 -5.02 -10.13
CA ASN A 45 -6.97 -4.55 -9.18
C ASN A 45 -5.72 -5.44 -9.19
N ARG A 46 -5.89 -6.76 -9.37
CA ARG A 46 -4.79 -7.72 -9.54
C ARG A 46 -3.94 -7.35 -10.75
N ASN A 47 -4.56 -7.00 -11.88
CA ASN A 47 -3.87 -6.56 -13.08
C ASN A 47 -3.14 -5.22 -12.89
N ILE A 48 -3.77 -4.25 -12.23
CA ILE A 48 -3.15 -2.94 -11.92
C ILE A 48 -1.90 -3.11 -11.05
N LEU A 49 -1.97 -3.98 -10.05
CA LEU A 49 -0.92 -4.14 -9.04
C LEU A 49 0.09 -5.24 -9.35
N LYS A 50 -0.09 -5.99 -10.45
CA LYS A 50 0.77 -7.13 -10.82
C LYS A 50 2.25 -6.77 -10.88
N SER A 51 2.60 -5.60 -11.43
CA SER A 51 4.00 -5.14 -11.50
C SER A 51 4.54 -4.57 -10.19
N TYR A 52 3.71 -4.46 -9.15
CA TYR A 52 4.05 -3.83 -7.88
C TYR A 52 4.23 -4.83 -6.73
N THR A 53 3.90 -6.11 -6.92
CA THR A 53 3.91 -7.13 -5.86
C THR A 53 5.29 -7.38 -5.25
N GLU A 54 6.36 -7.09 -5.99
CA GLU A 54 7.74 -7.25 -5.55
C GLU A 54 8.43 -5.91 -5.27
N THR A 55 7.67 -4.82 -5.12
CA THR A 55 8.24 -3.49 -4.88
C THR A 55 8.74 -3.36 -3.43
N PRO A 56 10.03 -3.05 -3.21
CA PRO A 56 10.54 -2.82 -1.86
C PRO A 56 9.82 -1.67 -1.16
N GLY A 57 9.46 -1.87 0.10
CA GLY A 57 8.74 -0.88 0.89
C GLY A 57 7.25 -0.74 0.53
N LEU A 58 6.68 -1.68 -0.23
CA LEU A 58 5.24 -1.76 -0.50
C LEU A 58 4.66 -3.09 -0.04
N GLU A 59 3.66 -3.02 0.82
CA GLU A 59 2.80 -4.13 1.21
C GLU A 59 1.41 -3.97 0.57
N ILE A 60 0.92 -5.04 -0.07
CA ILE A 60 -0.41 -5.06 -0.69
C ILE A 60 -1.30 -6.03 0.09
N VAL A 61 -2.25 -5.47 0.81
CA VAL A 61 -3.30 -6.23 1.50
C VAL A 61 -4.53 -6.32 0.60
N TRP A 62 -5.03 -7.54 0.41
CA TRP A 62 -6.24 -7.81 -0.36
C TRP A 62 -7.42 -7.96 0.59
N GLY A 63 -8.43 -7.11 0.46
CA GLY A 63 -9.56 -7.09 1.37
C GLY A 63 -10.56 -5.97 1.12
N ASP A 64 -11.45 -5.74 2.08
CA ASP A 64 -12.48 -4.69 2.03
C ASP A 64 -12.26 -3.65 3.14
N LEU A 65 -12.31 -2.37 2.79
CA LEU A 65 -12.22 -1.27 3.75
C LEU A 65 -13.38 -1.27 4.77
N LYS A 66 -14.51 -1.90 4.43
CA LYS A 66 -15.64 -2.09 5.35
C LYS A 66 -15.43 -3.25 6.33
N ASN A 67 -14.44 -4.11 6.10
CA ASN A 67 -14.12 -5.23 6.97
C ASN A 67 -13.11 -4.77 8.04
N TYR A 68 -13.47 -4.95 9.31
CA TYR A 68 -12.64 -4.53 10.44
C TYR A 68 -11.28 -5.24 10.47
N ASP A 69 -11.26 -6.55 10.28
CA ASP A 69 -10.04 -7.35 10.35
C ASP A 69 -9.06 -7.00 9.24
N ASP A 70 -9.55 -6.70 8.04
CA ASP A 70 -8.72 -6.25 6.92
C ASP A 70 -8.08 -4.89 7.20
N VAL A 71 -8.83 -3.94 7.75
CA VAL A 71 -8.29 -2.66 8.20
C VAL A 71 -7.29 -2.85 9.34
N LEU A 72 -7.61 -3.73 10.30
CA LEU A 72 -6.76 -4.02 11.43
C LEU A 72 -5.39 -4.56 11.00
N LYS A 73 -5.33 -5.43 10.00
CA LYS A 73 -4.07 -5.90 9.39
C LYS A 73 -3.24 -4.76 8.81
N CYS A 74 -3.89 -3.76 8.21
CA CYS A 74 -3.19 -2.65 7.56
C CYS A 74 -2.60 -1.64 8.56
N VAL A 75 -3.24 -1.44 9.71
CA VAL A 75 -2.83 -0.46 10.72
C VAL A 75 -1.95 -1.04 11.82
N LYS A 76 -1.94 -2.37 11.99
CA LYS A 76 -0.98 -3.04 12.86
C LYS A 76 0.37 -3.14 12.14
N GLY A 77 1.34 -2.38 12.62
CA GLY A 77 2.73 -2.37 12.15
C GLY A 77 3.67 -2.60 13.32
#